data_AF-A0A7Y2EFP0-F1
#
_entry.id   AF-A0A7Y2EFP0-F1
#
_cell.length_a   1.000
_cell.length_b   1.000
_cell.length_c   1.000
_cell.angle_alpha   90.00
_cell.angle_beta   90.00
_cell.angle_gamma   90.00
#
_symmetry.space_group_name_H-M   'P 1'
#
loop_
_entity.id
_entity.type
_entity.pdbx_description
1 polymer ?
#
loop_
_entity_poly.entity_id
_entity_poly.type
_entity_poly.pdbx_seq_one_letter_code
_entity_poly.pdbx_strand_id
1 'polypeptide(L)'
;VLGAIRYSPSRVLLHRDTSLLPQRKRAWSSWNYRVSEASNQQATTTYYMNMLQNLSTDQDYCVTLNDGGQVDPSKILQEMEYWHPVFDRAALEAQDRVEEVSGVLNTHYCGAYWGYGFHEDGVQSGLRVVRELKESLVYA
;
A
#
# COMPACT_ATOMS: atom_id res chain seq x y z
N VAL A 1 18.92 10.83 5.79
CA VAL A 1 18.48 9.55 5.21
C VAL A 1 16.98 9.40 5.30
N LEU A 2 16.41 9.04 6.47
CA LEU A 2 14.97 8.73 6.61
C LEU A 2 14.01 9.83 6.13
N GLY A 3 14.33 11.11 6.36
CA GLY A 3 13.48 12.23 5.93
C GLY A 3 13.30 12.39 4.41
N ALA A 4 14.11 11.71 3.59
CA ALA A 4 13.95 11.71 2.14
C ALA A 4 12.84 10.76 1.66
N ILE A 5 12.43 9.81 2.50
CA ILE A 5 11.36 8.86 2.20
C ILE A 5 10.03 9.56 2.52
N ARG A 6 9.44 10.17 1.51
CA ARG A 6 8.14 10.84 1.62
C ARG A 6 7.01 9.83 1.57
N TYR A 7 5.84 10.21 2.06
CA TYR A 7 4.64 9.39 2.02
C TYR A 7 3.49 10.12 1.35
N SER A 8 2.64 9.37 0.66
CA SER A 8 1.41 9.87 0.04
C SER A 8 0.19 9.17 0.65
N PRO A 9 -0.86 9.92 1.03
CA PRO A 9 -2.09 9.33 1.54
C PRO A 9 -2.90 8.71 0.41
N SER A 10 -3.62 7.64 0.73
CA SER A 10 -4.63 7.01 -0.12
C SER A 10 -5.87 6.73 0.72
N ARG A 11 -7.01 7.25 0.25
CA ARG A 11 -8.33 7.01 0.84
C ARG A 11 -8.87 5.68 0.31
N VAL A 12 -9.28 4.82 1.25
CA VAL A 12 -9.78 3.48 0.97
C VAL A 12 -11.17 3.32 1.58
N LEU A 13 -12.11 2.91 0.75
CA LEU A 13 -13.50 2.71 1.15
C LEU A 13 -13.86 1.23 1.04
N LEU A 14 -14.35 0.64 2.14
CA LEU A 14 -15.08 -0.61 2.11
C LEU A 14 -16.57 -0.28 1.97
N HIS A 15 -17.22 -0.80 0.92
CA HIS A 15 -18.61 -0.47 0.61
C HIS A 15 -19.34 -1.61 -0.09
N ARG A 16 -20.65 -1.47 -0.24
CA ARG A 16 -21.52 -2.37 -1.02
C ARG A 16 -21.93 -1.82 -2.39
N ASP A 17 -21.42 -0.65 -2.76
CA ASP A 17 -21.75 -0.05 -4.05
C ASP A 17 -21.06 -0.77 -5.23
N THR A 18 -21.83 -1.37 -6.13
CA THR A 18 -21.32 -2.04 -7.33
C THR A 18 -21.28 -1.13 -8.56
N SER A 19 -21.68 0.14 -8.43
CA SER A 19 -21.75 1.10 -9.55
C SER A 19 -20.40 1.37 -10.22
N LEU A 20 -19.29 1.20 -9.49
CA LEU A 20 -17.93 1.36 -10.00
C LEU A 20 -17.41 0.13 -10.77
N LEU A 21 -18.05 -1.04 -10.61
CA LEU A 21 -17.68 -2.26 -11.34
C LEU A 21 -18.10 -2.17 -12.82
N PRO A 22 -17.53 -2.99 -13.72
CA PRO A 22 -17.94 -3.04 -15.11
C PRO A 22 -19.45 -3.32 -15.25
N GLN A 23 -20.12 -2.62 -16.18
CA GLN A 23 -21.55 -2.83 -16.45
C GLN A 23 -21.89 -4.28 -16.79
N ARG A 24 -20.98 -4.98 -17.48
CA ARG A 24 -21.14 -6.39 -17.82
C ARG A 24 -20.56 -7.24 -16.70
N LYS A 25 -21.41 -7.97 -15.96
CA LYS A 25 -20.98 -8.87 -14.87
C LYS A 25 -19.89 -9.86 -15.28
N ARG A 26 -19.90 -10.36 -16.52
CA ARG A 26 -18.84 -11.25 -17.05
C ARG A 26 -17.44 -10.63 -17.11
N ALA A 27 -17.33 -9.30 -17.00
CA ALA A 27 -16.06 -8.59 -16.99
C ALA A 27 -15.61 -8.23 -15.55
N TRP A 28 -16.40 -8.60 -14.54
CA TRP A 28 -15.99 -8.41 -13.14
C TRP A 28 -14.77 -9.25 -12.87
N SER A 29 -13.78 -8.62 -12.26
CA SER A 29 -12.53 -9.24 -11.85
C SER A 29 -12.28 -8.95 -10.38
N SER A 30 -11.37 -9.66 -9.74
CA SER A 30 -10.95 -9.33 -8.38
C SER A 30 -10.45 -7.89 -8.28
N TRP A 31 -9.86 -7.35 -9.36
CA TRP A 31 -9.29 -6.01 -9.46
C TRP A 31 -9.88 -5.31 -10.70
N ASN A 32 -10.53 -4.17 -10.53
CA ASN A 32 -11.16 -3.42 -11.62
C ASN A 32 -10.60 -2.00 -11.64
N TYR A 33 -10.03 -1.60 -12.77
CA TYR A 33 -9.31 -0.33 -12.90
C TYR A 33 -10.06 0.61 -13.82
N ARG A 34 -10.21 1.87 -13.39
CA ARG A 34 -10.78 2.95 -14.20
C ARG A 34 -9.77 4.07 -14.30
N VAL A 35 -9.30 4.31 -15.53
CA VAL A 35 -8.49 5.47 -15.88
C VAL A 35 -9.42 6.53 -16.43
N SER A 36 -9.35 7.73 -15.87
CA SER A 36 -10.01 8.89 -16.45
C SER A 36 -9.22 9.37 -17.67
N GLU A 37 -9.92 9.85 -18.69
CA GLU A 37 -9.26 10.50 -19.85
C GLU A 37 -8.61 11.85 -19.46
N ALA A 38 -8.99 12.43 -18.32
CA ALA A 38 -8.37 13.64 -17.79
C ALA A 38 -6.99 13.33 -17.18
N SER A 39 -5.94 13.96 -17.70
CA SER A 39 -4.53 13.73 -17.31
C SER A 39 -4.20 13.96 -15.83
N ASN A 40 -5.09 14.58 -15.06
CA ASN A 40 -4.88 14.93 -13.66
C ASN A 40 -5.70 14.11 -12.65
N GLN A 41 -6.45 13.10 -13.10
CA GLN A 41 -7.21 12.26 -12.16
C GLN A 41 -6.43 10.98 -11.85
N GLN A 42 -6.24 10.72 -10.54
CA GLN A 42 -5.74 9.43 -10.08
C GLN A 42 -6.70 8.35 -10.57
N ALA A 43 -6.13 7.22 -10.98
CA ALA A 43 -6.97 6.11 -11.38
C ALA A 43 -7.68 5.51 -10.16
N THR A 44 -8.94 5.16 -10.37
CA THR A 44 -9.77 4.51 -9.37
C THR A 44 -9.59 3.00 -9.51
N THR A 45 -9.30 2.33 -8.40
CA THR A 45 -9.20 0.87 -8.36
C THR A 45 -10.27 0.33 -7.43
N THR A 46 -11.12 -0.56 -7.93
CA THR A 46 -12.13 -1.26 -7.14
C THR A 46 -11.83 -2.74 -7.09
N TYR A 47 -11.53 -3.24 -5.90
CA TYR A 47 -11.39 -4.65 -5.61
C TYR A 47 -12.76 -5.26 -5.34
N TYR A 48 -13.14 -6.26 -6.12
CA TYR A 48 -14.33 -7.05 -5.82
C TYR A 48 -13.97 -8.14 -4.82
N MET A 49 -14.28 -7.90 -3.55
CA MET A 49 -13.76 -8.70 -2.43
C MET A 49 -14.31 -10.11 -2.42
N ASN A 50 -15.53 -10.32 -2.91
CA ASN A 50 -16.12 -11.66 -2.98
C ASN A 50 -15.27 -12.59 -3.85
N MET A 51 -14.77 -12.10 -4.99
CA MET A 51 -13.87 -12.88 -5.85
C MET A 51 -12.45 -12.91 -5.30
N LEU A 52 -11.93 -11.78 -4.79
CA LEU A 52 -10.56 -11.67 -4.31
C LEU A 52 -10.29 -12.56 -3.07
N GLN A 53 -11.25 -12.63 -2.14
CA GLN A 53 -11.13 -13.36 -0.88
C GLN A 53 -11.99 -14.64 -0.84
N ASN A 54 -12.64 -14.99 -1.95
CA ASN A 54 -13.55 -16.14 -2.05
C ASN A 54 -14.66 -16.13 -0.97
N LEU A 55 -15.32 -14.99 -0.79
CA LEU A 55 -16.35 -14.82 0.25
C LEU A 55 -17.64 -15.56 -0.12
N SER A 56 -18.14 -16.40 0.78
CA SER A 56 -19.42 -17.11 0.62
C SER A 56 -20.58 -16.29 1.20
N THR A 57 -21.10 -15.34 0.42
CA THR A 57 -22.16 -14.42 0.83
C THR A 57 -22.96 -13.91 -0.37
N ASP A 58 -24.24 -13.61 -0.16
CA ASP A 58 -25.14 -13.02 -1.18
C ASP A 58 -24.96 -11.51 -1.32
N GLN A 59 -24.16 -10.89 -0.45
CA GLN A 59 -23.88 -9.45 -0.47
C GLN A 59 -22.60 -9.16 -1.25
N ASP A 60 -22.64 -8.15 -2.12
CA ASP A 60 -21.45 -7.67 -2.82
C ASP A 60 -20.61 -6.75 -1.93
N TYR A 61 -19.31 -7.05 -1.80
CA TYR A 61 -18.34 -6.23 -1.08
C TYR A 61 -17.26 -5.72 -2.02
N CYS A 62 -17.04 -4.41 -1.96
CA CYS A 62 -16.04 -3.71 -2.75
C CYS A 62 -15.09 -2.96 -1.83
N VAL A 63 -13.81 -2.93 -2.19
CA VAL A 63 -12.84 -1.98 -1.65
C VAL A 63 -12.40 -1.05 -2.77
N THR A 64 -12.65 0.25 -2.64
CA THR A 64 -12.25 1.23 -3.66
C THR A 64 -11.20 2.19 -3.14
N LEU A 65 -10.15 2.39 -3.95
CA LEU A 65 -9.10 3.38 -3.76
C LEU A 65 -9.35 4.55 -4.70
N ASN A 66 -9.13 5.77 -4.19
CA ASN A 66 -9.17 7.00 -4.98
C ASN A 66 -10.49 7.12 -5.77
N ASP A 67 -11.62 7.00 -5.07
CA ASP A 67 -12.95 6.93 -5.67
C ASP A 67 -13.40 8.25 -6.32
N GLY A 68 -12.77 9.37 -5.94
CA GLY A 68 -13.13 10.70 -6.44
C GLY A 68 -14.54 11.14 -6.04
N GLY A 69 -15.11 10.57 -4.98
CA GLY A 69 -16.47 10.83 -4.53
C GLY A 69 -17.56 10.06 -5.31
N GLN A 70 -17.19 9.04 -6.09
CA GLN A 70 -18.15 8.27 -6.89
C GLN A 70 -18.88 7.19 -6.10
N VAL A 71 -18.35 6.75 -4.96
CA VAL A 71 -19.03 5.75 -4.13
C VAL A 71 -20.21 6.39 -3.41
N ASP A 72 -21.38 5.77 -3.50
CA ASP A 72 -22.58 6.18 -2.75
C ASP A 72 -22.30 6.18 -1.23
N PRO A 73 -22.34 7.34 -0.54
CA PRO A 73 -22.03 7.45 0.88
C PRO A 73 -22.91 6.57 1.78
N SER A 74 -24.15 6.29 1.36
CA SER A 74 -25.07 5.44 2.13
C SER A 74 -24.68 3.96 2.14
N LYS A 75 -23.79 3.55 1.23
CA LYS A 75 -23.30 2.17 1.09
C LYS A 75 -21.90 1.96 1.64
N ILE A 76 -21.27 3.00 2.18
CA ILE A 76 -19.95 2.92 2.83
C ILE A 76 -20.12 2.22 4.17
N LEU A 77 -19.34 1.16 4.37
CA LEU A 77 -19.27 0.41 5.61
C LEU A 77 -18.12 0.92 6.48
N GLN A 78 -16.99 1.26 5.85
CA GLN A 78 -15.82 1.76 6.54
C GLN A 78 -14.97 2.62 5.59
N GLU A 79 -14.37 3.67 6.15
CA GLU A 79 -13.39 4.52 5.49
C GLU A 79 -12.07 4.44 6.25
N MET A 80 -10.98 4.28 5.51
CA MET A 80 -9.62 4.15 6.02
C MET A 80 -8.68 5.05 5.21
N GLU A 81 -7.66 5.58 5.88
CA GLU A 81 -6.58 6.31 5.22
C GLU A 81 -5.27 5.53 5.42
N TYR A 82 -4.56 5.28 4.32
CA TYR A 82 -3.25 4.64 4.32
C TYR A 82 -2.20 5.57 3.76
N TRP A 83 -0.99 5.47 4.28
CA TRP A 83 0.15 6.25 3.82
C TRP A 83 1.18 5.33 3.19
N HIS A 84 1.48 5.56 1.91
CA HIS A 84 2.42 4.73 1.14
C HIS A 84 3.71 5.50 0.87
N PRO A 85 4.88 4.86 1.00
CA PRO A 85 6.15 5.48 0.66
C PRO A 85 6.18 5.86 -0.84
N VAL A 86 6.74 7.03 -1.12
CA VAL A 86 6.95 7.55 -2.48
C VAL A 86 8.38 7.23 -2.90
N PHE A 87 8.52 6.34 -3.88
CA PHE A 87 9.83 5.91 -4.41
C PHE A 87 10.34 6.83 -5.51
N ASP A 88 10.55 8.10 -5.16
CA ASP A 88 11.23 9.05 -6.03
C ASP A 88 12.77 8.90 -5.94
N ARG A 89 13.48 9.67 -6.75
CA ARG A 89 14.95 9.64 -6.78
C ARG A 89 15.57 9.86 -5.40
N ALA A 90 15.01 10.76 -4.58
CA ALA A 90 15.55 11.06 -3.26
C ALA A 90 15.35 9.89 -2.28
N ALA A 91 14.21 9.20 -2.37
CA ALA A 91 13.97 7.98 -1.59
C ALA A 91 14.93 6.85 -1.97
N LEU A 92 15.17 6.64 -3.27
CA LEU A 92 16.12 5.62 -3.75
C LEU A 92 17.55 5.92 -3.32
N GLU A 93 18.01 7.17 -3.48
CA GLU A 93 19.34 7.59 -2.99
C GLU A 93 19.47 7.47 -1.46
N ALA A 94 18.38 7.59 -0.71
CA ALA A 94 18.37 7.37 0.73
C ALA A 94 18.43 5.88 1.11
N GLN A 95 17.85 4.98 0.30
CA GLN A 95 17.92 3.53 0.53
C GLN A 95 19.36 3.02 0.48
N ASP A 96 20.17 3.53 -0.45
CA ASP A 96 21.60 3.20 -0.58
C ASP A 96 22.45 3.63 0.63
N ARG A 97 21.89 4.48 1.50
CA ARG A 97 22.56 5.09 2.65
C ARG A 97 22.09 4.51 3.98
N VAL A 98 21.49 3.31 3.97
CA VAL A 98 20.99 2.63 5.17
C VAL A 98 22.08 2.44 6.24
N GLU A 99 23.32 2.15 5.83
CA GLU A 99 24.47 1.96 6.72
C GLU A 99 24.88 3.25 7.48
N GLU A 100 24.48 4.43 6.99
CA GLU A 100 24.74 5.69 7.69
C GLU A 100 23.85 5.88 8.93
N VAL A 101 22.74 5.13 9.03
CA VAL A 101 21.75 5.29 10.11
C VAL A 101 21.48 4.02 10.90
N SER A 102 21.69 2.83 10.33
CA SER A 102 21.52 1.57 11.06
C SER A 102 22.65 1.38 12.08
N GLY A 103 22.32 0.92 13.29
CA GLY A 103 23.28 0.70 14.37
C GLY A 103 23.76 1.97 15.08
N VAL A 104 23.47 3.16 14.57
CA VAL A 104 23.81 4.43 15.21
C VAL A 104 23.05 4.55 16.53
N LEU A 105 23.79 4.76 17.62
CA LEU A 105 23.22 4.83 18.98
C LEU A 105 22.36 3.59 19.33
N ASN A 106 22.80 2.40 18.92
CA ASN A 106 22.07 1.13 19.12
C ASN A 106 20.65 1.15 18.55
N THR A 107 20.41 1.95 17.51
CA THR A 107 19.10 2.08 16.86
C THR A 107 19.17 1.54 15.45
N HIS A 108 18.23 0.67 15.10
CA HIS A 108 18.10 0.10 13.76
C HIS A 108 16.73 0.43 13.19
N TYR A 109 16.66 0.54 11.87
CA TYR A 109 15.45 0.88 11.14
C TYR A 109 15.12 -0.24 10.14
N CYS A 110 13.91 -0.79 10.22
CA CYS A 110 13.38 -1.74 9.26
C CYS A 110 11.96 -1.33 8.84
N GLY A 111 11.52 -1.81 7.68
CA GLY A 111 10.22 -1.49 7.10
C GLY A 111 10.26 -1.56 5.58
N ALA A 112 9.08 -1.65 4.96
CA ALA A 112 8.94 -1.81 3.52
C ALA A 112 9.51 -0.64 2.69
N TYR A 113 9.72 0.51 3.34
CA TYR A 113 10.36 1.68 2.74
C TYR A 113 11.85 1.51 2.43
N TRP A 114 12.49 0.42 2.90
CA TRP A 114 13.84 0.04 2.48
C TRP A 114 13.88 -0.81 1.19
N GLY A 115 12.74 -0.99 0.53
CA GLY A 115 12.64 -1.65 -0.79
C GLY A 115 11.58 -0.96 -1.64
N TYR A 116 10.65 -1.70 -2.24
CA TYR A 116 9.60 -1.15 -3.11
C TYR A 116 8.21 -1.08 -2.44
N GLY A 117 8.16 -1.14 -1.12
CA GLY A 117 6.92 -0.93 -0.36
C GLY A 117 6.05 -2.17 -0.21
N PHE A 118 6.53 -3.34 -0.64
CA PHE A 118 5.81 -4.59 -0.49
C PHE A 118 6.08 -5.25 0.86
N HIS A 119 5.27 -6.26 1.19
CA HIS A 119 5.44 -7.03 2.43
C HIS A 119 6.80 -7.74 2.50
N GLU A 120 7.29 -8.25 1.36
CA GLU A 120 8.61 -8.89 1.28
C GLU A 120 9.74 -7.92 1.65
N ASP A 121 9.67 -6.65 1.20
CA ASP A 121 10.67 -5.64 1.55
C ASP A 121 10.68 -5.37 3.07
N GLY A 122 9.50 -5.38 3.70
CA GLY A 122 9.36 -5.29 5.14
C GLY A 122 10.05 -6.45 5.86
N VAL A 123 9.84 -7.68 5.39
CA VAL A 123 10.47 -8.88 5.96
C VAL A 123 11.98 -8.85 5.75
N GLN A 124 12.45 -8.59 4.53
CA GLN A 124 13.88 -8.57 4.20
C GLN A 124 14.65 -7.52 4.99
N SER A 125 14.09 -6.32 5.15
CA SER A 125 14.71 -5.28 5.98
C SER A 125 14.77 -5.65 7.47
N GLY A 126 13.74 -6.35 7.99
CA GLY A 126 13.78 -6.92 9.34
C GLY A 126 14.87 -7.98 9.50
N LEU A 127 14.99 -8.90 8.53
CA LEU A 127 16.04 -9.92 8.52
C LEU A 127 17.46 -9.31 8.45
N ARG A 128 17.63 -8.20 7.72
CA ARG A 128 18.88 -7.43 7.71
C ARG A 128 19.23 -6.95 9.12
N VAL A 129 18.30 -6.29 9.81
CA VAL A 129 18.52 -5.80 11.19
C VAL A 129 18.85 -6.95 12.16
N VAL A 130 18.19 -8.10 12.03
CA VAL A 130 18.52 -9.29 12.86
C VAL A 130 19.96 -9.75 12.64
N ARG A 131 20.50 -9.67 11.42
CA ARG A 131 21.90 -10.02 11.14
C ARG A 131 22.85 -9.01 11.78
N GLU A 132 22.60 -7.72 11.61
CA GLU A 132 23.40 -6.64 12.21
C GLU A 132 23.49 -6.76 13.74
N LEU A 133 22.35 -7.04 14.40
CA LEU A 133 22.30 -7.25 15.85
C LEU A 133 23.09 -8.48 16.30
N LYS A 134 23.10 -9.55 15.50
CA LYS A 134 23.90 -10.75 15.82
C LYS A 134 25.39 -10.48 15.68
N GLU A 135 25.80 -9.74 14.66
CA GLU A 135 27.19 -9.38 14.45
C GLU A 135 27.71 -8.46 15.57
N SER A 136 26.94 -7.46 15.98
CA SER A 136 27.35 -6.56 17.06
C SER A 136 27.53 -7.27 18.42
N LEU A 137 26.74 -8.30 18.70
CA LEU A 137 26.87 -9.14 19.90
C LEU A 137 28.11 -10.05 19.90
N VAL A 138 28.64 -10.39 18.73
CA VAL A 138 29.85 -11.23 18.61
C VAL A 138 31.12 -10.43 18.89
N TYR A 139 31.08 -9.11 18.71
CA TYR A 139 32.22 -8.20 18.89
C TYR A 139 32.11 -7.30 20.14
N ALA A 140 31.10 -7.52 20.98
CA ALA A 140 30.90 -6.84 22.27
C ALA A 140 31.39 -7.69 23.44
#